data_AF-A0A4Q3YCN7-F1
#
_entry.id   AF-A0A4Q3YCN7-F1
#
_cell.length_a   1.000
_cell.length_b   1.000
_cell.length_c   1.000
_cell.angle_alpha   90.00
_cell.angle_beta   90.00
_cell.angle_gamma   90.00
#
_symmetry.space_group_name_H-M   'P 1'
#
loop_
_entity.id
_entity.type
_entity.pdbx_description
1 polymer ?
#
loop_
_entity_poly.entity_id
_entity_poly.type
_entity_poly.pdbx_seq_one_letter_code
_entity_poly.pdbx_strand_id
1 'polypeptide(L)'
;MTTQPPIPTRECVSDELKIEASSQYSLLRMILIDSLSSGRIVDMPVDEGAVLTGRNGAGKTSMLQLLPLFYGESPNRIVTAEAGRQSFIGYYLPRDTSYIVFEYEHQGDKRQVAIYADRNGEKAIYRFIRHGFEPRQFALPDGELVRTQNLVKHLKMQGFQCCEQQIESLSEYRAIVQAIPATTRDRQRQRYLRELTSDYSFTPPNRPLPSTFSSRPVDQPAASAAVSRRNSSARFSGDRERRGG
;
A
#
# COMPACT_ATOMS: atom_id res chain seq x y z
N MET A 1 -54.27 20.32 -52.20
CA MET A 1 -53.89 20.33 -50.78
C MET A 1 -52.93 19.17 -50.59
N THR A 2 -51.69 19.50 -50.23
CA THR A 2 -50.50 18.66 -50.34
C THR A 2 -50.23 18.00 -49.00
N THR A 3 -50.23 16.67 -48.92
CA THR A 3 -49.83 15.94 -47.71
C THR A 3 -48.62 15.08 -48.05
N GLN A 4 -47.44 15.56 -47.62
CA GLN A 4 -46.20 14.78 -47.57
C GLN A 4 -46.38 13.61 -46.58
N PRO A 5 -45.78 12.44 -46.83
CA PRO A 5 -45.60 11.42 -45.80
C PRO A 5 -44.50 11.84 -44.80
N PRO A 6 -44.58 11.43 -43.53
CA PRO A 6 -43.61 11.82 -42.51
C PRO A 6 -42.23 11.17 -42.75
N ILE A 7 -41.19 11.97 -42.53
CA ILE A 7 -39.77 11.60 -42.53
C ILE A 7 -39.51 10.68 -41.32
N PRO A 8 -38.67 9.62 -41.44
CA PRO A 8 -38.41 8.70 -40.34
C PRO A 8 -37.64 9.40 -39.21
N THR A 9 -38.23 9.42 -38.02
CA THR A 9 -37.58 9.90 -36.80
C THR A 9 -36.48 8.91 -36.42
N ARG A 10 -35.23 9.33 -36.54
CA ARG A 10 -34.09 8.71 -35.85
C ARG A 10 -34.26 8.95 -34.35
N GLU A 11 -34.85 8.01 -33.63
CA GLU A 11 -34.68 7.93 -32.18
C GLU A 11 -33.39 7.14 -31.91
N CYS A 12 -32.37 7.89 -31.49
CA CYS A 12 -31.06 7.42 -31.08
C CYS A 12 -30.82 7.94 -29.67
N VAL A 13 -31.44 7.34 -28.63
CA VAL A 13 -31.25 7.69 -27.21
C VAL A 13 -31.84 6.50 -26.42
N SER A 14 -31.17 5.68 -25.62
CA SER A 14 -29.81 5.57 -25.15
C SER A 14 -29.60 4.09 -24.85
N ASP A 15 -28.62 3.44 -25.48
CA ASP A 15 -27.99 2.30 -24.82
C ASP A 15 -27.33 2.89 -23.58
N GLU A 16 -27.92 2.64 -22.41
CA GLU A 16 -27.21 2.69 -21.13
C GLU A 16 -26.09 1.66 -21.21
N LEU A 17 -25.00 2.06 -21.87
CA LEU A 17 -23.68 1.55 -21.57
C LEU A 17 -23.45 1.90 -20.11
N LYS A 18 -23.86 0.97 -19.23
CA LYS A 18 -23.19 0.73 -17.97
C LYS A 18 -21.71 0.63 -18.29
N ILE A 19 -21.03 1.75 -18.18
CA ILE A 19 -19.60 1.77 -17.96
C ILE A 19 -19.45 1.26 -16.53
N GLU A 20 -19.62 -0.05 -16.34
CA GLU A 20 -19.00 -0.74 -15.22
C GLU A 20 -17.50 -0.59 -15.51
N ALA A 21 -16.92 0.48 -14.95
CA ALA A 21 -15.49 0.55 -14.78
C ALA A 21 -15.14 -0.60 -13.84
N SER A 22 -15.02 -1.81 -14.38
CA SER A 22 -14.50 -2.97 -13.68
C SER A 22 -13.06 -2.65 -13.37
N SER A 23 -12.82 -1.94 -12.27
CA SER A 23 -11.48 -1.73 -11.77
C SER A 23 -10.98 -3.11 -11.39
N GLN A 24 -10.18 -3.72 -12.28
CA GLN A 24 -9.60 -5.06 -12.05
C GLN A 24 -8.78 -5.10 -10.75
N TYR A 25 -8.47 -3.95 -10.18
CA TYR A 25 -7.80 -3.79 -8.90
C TYR A 25 -8.50 -2.71 -8.09
N SER A 26 -9.10 -3.08 -6.96
CA SER A 26 -9.84 -2.14 -6.10
C SER A 26 -9.68 -2.55 -4.63
N LEU A 27 -9.38 -1.59 -3.75
CA LEU A 27 -9.31 -1.87 -2.31
C LEU A 27 -10.74 -1.77 -1.78
N LEU A 28 -11.28 -2.88 -1.29
CA LEU A 28 -12.70 -2.97 -0.95
C LEU A 28 -12.96 -2.53 0.48
N ARG A 29 -12.22 -3.10 1.43
CA ARG A 29 -12.37 -2.80 2.85
C ARG A 29 -11.13 -3.15 3.66
N MET A 30 -11.03 -2.53 4.82
CA MET A 30 -10.10 -2.89 5.89
C MET A 30 -10.88 -3.43 7.08
N ILE A 31 -10.40 -4.52 7.66
CA ILE A 31 -11.00 -5.16 8.82
C ILE A 31 -9.98 -5.19 9.95
N LEU A 32 -10.40 -4.76 11.13
CA LEU A 32 -9.60 -4.84 12.35
C LEU A 32 -10.21 -5.90 13.26
N ILE A 33 -9.44 -6.95 13.56
CA ILE A 33 -9.86 -8.06 14.40
C ILE A 33 -9.06 -7.95 15.69
N ASP A 34 -9.78 -7.81 16.81
CA ASP A 34 -9.20 -7.78 18.14
C ASP A 34 -8.00 -6.83 18.26
N SER A 35 -8.10 -5.68 17.61
CA SER A 35 -7.08 -4.64 17.54
C SER A 35 -7.45 -3.51 18.51
N LEU A 36 -7.82 -2.34 17.99
CA LEU A 36 -8.27 -1.17 18.76
C LEU A 36 -9.50 -1.47 19.63
N SER A 37 -10.36 -2.39 19.19
CA SER A 37 -11.50 -2.90 19.96
C SER A 37 -11.23 -4.35 20.36
N SER A 38 -11.07 -4.58 21.66
CA SER A 38 -10.82 -5.92 22.20
C SER A 38 -11.97 -6.87 21.93
N GLY A 39 -11.66 -8.06 21.42
CA GLY A 39 -12.59 -9.15 21.12
C GLY A 39 -13.57 -8.88 19.99
N ARG A 40 -13.35 -7.83 19.17
CA ARG A 40 -14.29 -7.42 18.12
C ARG A 40 -13.67 -7.46 16.74
N ILE A 41 -14.51 -7.79 15.76
CA ILE A 41 -14.24 -7.59 14.34
C ILE A 41 -14.89 -6.27 13.94
N VAL A 42 -14.08 -5.34 13.44
CA VAL A 42 -14.51 -4.01 13.00
C VAL A 42 -14.25 -3.90 11.51
N ASP A 43 -15.31 -3.95 10.73
CA ASP A 43 -15.27 -3.82 9.27
C ASP A 43 -15.36 -2.34 8.87
N MET A 44 -14.49 -1.92 7.95
CA MET A 44 -14.51 -0.56 7.41
C MET A 44 -14.39 -0.58 5.88
N PRO A 45 -15.46 -0.21 5.16
CA PRO A 45 -15.40 -0.06 3.71
C PRO A 45 -14.45 1.07 3.32
N VAL A 46 -13.72 0.87 2.22
CA VAL A 46 -12.74 1.82 1.66
C VAL A 46 -13.11 2.18 0.21
N ASP A 47 -14.21 1.64 -0.30
CA ASP A 47 -14.74 1.92 -1.63
C ASP A 47 -15.25 3.37 -1.78
N GLU A 48 -15.44 3.75 -3.04
CA GLU A 48 -15.62 5.12 -3.57
C GLU A 48 -16.41 6.07 -2.65
N GLY A 49 -15.67 6.81 -1.81
CA GLY A 49 -16.24 7.89 -0.99
C GLY A 49 -16.67 7.50 0.42
N ALA A 50 -16.12 6.44 1.02
CA ALA A 50 -16.35 6.09 2.42
C ALA A 50 -16.24 7.29 3.38
N VAL A 51 -17.38 7.87 3.75
CA VAL A 51 -17.45 8.96 4.75
C VAL A 51 -17.41 8.31 6.13
N LEU A 52 -16.23 8.31 6.74
CA LEU A 52 -16.04 7.90 8.14
C LEU A 52 -16.73 8.90 9.09
N THR A 53 -18.04 8.79 9.25
CA THR A 53 -18.82 9.58 10.21
C THR A 53 -18.67 9.04 11.63
N GLY A 54 -18.59 9.94 12.62
CA GLY A 54 -18.39 9.58 14.03
C GLY A 54 -17.65 10.67 14.80
N ARG A 55 -17.64 10.58 16.12
CA ARG A 55 -17.15 11.63 17.01
C ARG A 55 -15.64 11.89 16.82
N ASN A 56 -15.22 13.16 16.79
CA ASN A 56 -13.81 13.55 16.77
C ASN A 56 -13.09 12.91 17.97
N GLY A 57 -12.02 12.12 17.72
CA GLY A 57 -11.26 11.42 18.77
C GLY A 57 -11.48 9.90 18.92
N ALA A 58 -12.37 9.29 18.13
CA ALA A 58 -12.67 7.85 18.20
C ALA A 58 -11.66 6.91 17.50
N GLY A 59 -10.47 7.40 17.12
CA GLY A 59 -9.46 6.58 16.42
C GLY A 59 -9.61 6.50 14.89
N LYS A 60 -10.49 7.31 14.28
CA LYS A 60 -10.70 7.29 12.81
C LYS A 60 -9.47 7.71 12.01
N THR A 61 -8.74 8.72 12.50
CA THR A 61 -7.48 9.14 11.87
C THR A 61 -6.43 8.04 11.98
N SER A 62 -6.35 7.37 13.13
CA SER A 62 -5.48 6.19 13.35
C SER A 62 -5.84 5.04 12.41
N MET A 63 -7.12 4.83 12.15
CA MET A 63 -7.59 3.84 11.17
C MET A 63 -7.22 4.25 9.73
N LEU A 64 -7.45 5.50 9.31
CA LEU A 64 -7.04 5.98 7.99
C LEU A 64 -5.53 5.94 7.77
N GLN A 65 -4.75 6.13 8.84
CA GLN A 65 -3.29 5.98 8.84
C GLN A 65 -2.83 4.56 8.46
N LEU A 66 -3.69 3.54 8.56
CA LEU A 66 -3.37 2.18 8.12
C LEU A 66 -3.46 1.99 6.60
N LEU A 67 -4.15 2.87 5.86
CA LEU A 67 -4.28 2.70 4.39
C LEU A 67 -2.92 2.71 3.65
N PRO A 68 -1.97 3.60 3.98
CA PRO A 68 -0.61 3.52 3.43
C PRO A 68 0.10 2.19 3.68
N LEU A 69 -0.24 1.46 4.76
CA LEU A 69 0.35 0.15 5.05
C LEU A 69 0.06 -0.83 3.92
N PHE A 70 -1.17 -0.84 3.41
CA PHE A 70 -1.57 -1.70 2.30
C PHE A 70 -0.70 -1.46 1.06
N TYR A 71 -0.37 -0.20 0.80
CA TYR A 71 0.48 0.18 -0.32
C TYR A 71 1.99 -0.05 -0.06
N GLY A 72 2.38 -0.69 1.05
CA GLY A 72 3.76 -1.01 1.36
C GLY A 72 4.56 0.13 2.00
N GLU A 73 3.88 1.08 2.65
CA GLU A 73 4.54 2.06 3.52
C GLU A 73 4.99 1.41 4.84
N SER A 74 6.03 1.95 5.46
CA SER A 74 6.60 1.37 6.67
C SER A 74 5.68 1.56 7.89
N PRO A 75 5.40 0.50 8.68
CA PRO A 75 4.69 0.61 9.96
C PRO A 75 5.26 1.69 10.89
N ASN A 76 6.59 1.88 10.87
CA ASN A 76 7.29 2.87 11.70
C ASN A 76 6.97 4.33 11.31
N ARG A 77 6.56 4.57 10.07
CA ARG A 77 6.17 5.90 9.58
C ARG A 77 4.70 6.22 9.82
N ILE A 78 3.89 5.18 10.04
CA ILE A 78 2.46 5.32 10.27
C ILE A 78 2.19 5.83 11.68
N VAL A 79 2.94 5.34 12.67
CA VAL A 79 2.83 5.79 14.08
C VAL A 79 3.61 7.08 14.29
N THR A 80 3.07 8.19 13.80
CA THR A 80 3.63 9.51 14.09
C THR A 80 3.11 9.99 15.46
N ALA A 81 3.95 9.84 16.48
CA ALA A 81 4.07 10.68 17.68
C ALA A 81 2.86 10.97 18.62
N GLU A 82 1.61 10.61 18.31
CA GLU A 82 0.45 11.10 19.09
C GLU A 82 -0.09 10.15 20.18
N ALA A 83 0.47 8.94 20.32
CA ALA A 83 0.07 8.01 21.39
C ALA A 83 1.30 7.40 22.07
N GLY A 84 1.87 8.14 23.03
CA GLY A 84 2.81 7.63 24.05
C GLY A 84 3.69 6.44 23.67
N ARG A 85 4.67 6.62 22.77
CA ARG A 85 5.79 5.68 22.52
C ARG A 85 5.43 4.19 22.27
N GLN A 86 4.21 3.84 21.87
CA GLN A 86 3.91 2.45 21.52
C GLN A 86 4.34 2.15 20.07
N SER A 87 4.95 0.98 19.86
CA SER A 87 5.28 0.51 18.50
C SER A 87 3.98 0.25 17.71
N PHE A 88 4.06 0.23 16.37
CA PHE A 88 2.92 -0.12 15.51
C PHE A 88 2.24 -1.41 15.97
N ILE A 89 3.04 -2.43 16.29
CA ILE A 89 2.55 -3.73 16.75
C ILE A 89 1.90 -3.60 18.12
N GLY A 90 2.53 -2.90 19.07
CA GLY A 90 1.94 -2.69 20.39
C GLY A 90 0.60 -1.94 20.35
N TYR A 91 0.42 -1.04 19.38
CA TYR A 91 -0.81 -0.25 19.25
C TYR A 91 -1.92 -0.98 18.48
N TYR A 92 -1.62 -1.54 17.30
CA TYR A 92 -2.62 -2.16 16.44
C TYR A 92 -2.72 -3.68 16.54
N LEU A 93 -1.67 -4.36 17.01
CA LEU A 93 -1.58 -5.82 17.07
C LEU A 93 -1.16 -6.31 18.48
N PRO A 94 -1.83 -5.87 19.56
CA PRO A 94 -1.38 -6.12 20.93
C PRO A 94 -1.55 -7.57 21.39
N ARG A 95 -2.38 -8.37 20.72
CA ARG A 95 -2.74 -9.74 21.13
C ARG A 95 -2.39 -10.75 20.06
N ASP A 96 -2.25 -12.01 20.45
CA ASP A 96 -2.02 -13.13 19.54
C ASP A 96 -3.28 -13.55 18.76
N THR A 97 -4.37 -12.80 18.92
CA THR A 97 -5.62 -12.87 18.16
C THR A 97 -5.88 -11.59 17.37
N SER A 98 -4.95 -10.61 17.40
CA SER A 98 -5.08 -9.35 16.67
C SER A 98 -4.70 -9.50 15.19
N TYR A 99 -5.55 -8.98 14.31
CA TYR A 99 -5.29 -8.92 12.87
C TYR A 99 -5.70 -7.57 12.28
N ILE A 100 -4.96 -7.12 11.27
CA ILE A 100 -5.41 -6.13 10.29
C ILE A 100 -5.57 -6.88 8.97
N VAL A 101 -6.73 -6.81 8.35
CA VAL A 101 -7.00 -7.48 7.07
C VAL A 101 -7.38 -6.45 6.03
N PHE A 102 -6.75 -6.51 4.88
CA PHE A 102 -7.17 -5.75 3.71
C PHE A 102 -7.78 -6.71 2.70
N GLU A 103 -9.05 -6.51 2.37
CA GLU A 103 -9.72 -7.20 1.27
C GLU A 103 -9.68 -6.32 0.02
N TYR A 104 -9.27 -6.90 -1.09
CA TYR A 104 -9.13 -6.20 -2.36
C TYR A 104 -9.51 -7.12 -3.52
N GLU A 105 -9.76 -6.50 -4.66
CA GLU A 105 -10.00 -7.17 -5.92
C GLU A 105 -8.69 -7.30 -6.70
N HIS A 106 -8.48 -8.46 -7.30
CA HIS A 106 -7.40 -8.78 -8.21
C HIS A 106 -8.00 -9.50 -9.42
N GLN A 107 -7.99 -8.85 -10.58
CA GLN A 107 -8.52 -9.38 -11.84
C GLN A 107 -9.96 -9.91 -11.74
N GLY A 108 -10.81 -9.24 -10.96
CA GLY A 108 -12.21 -9.65 -10.74
C GLY A 108 -12.41 -10.66 -9.60
N ASP A 109 -11.33 -11.24 -9.07
CA ASP A 109 -11.41 -12.11 -7.90
C ASP A 109 -11.11 -11.35 -6.61
N LYS A 110 -11.75 -11.76 -5.52
CA LYS A 110 -11.39 -11.28 -4.18
C LYS A 110 -10.11 -11.96 -3.66
N ARG A 111 -9.27 -11.13 -3.07
CA ARG A 111 -8.06 -11.51 -2.34
C ARG A 111 -8.04 -10.75 -1.02
N GLN A 112 -7.24 -11.24 -0.10
CA GLN A 112 -6.95 -10.50 1.10
C GLN A 112 -5.53 -10.72 1.58
N VAL A 113 -5.03 -9.76 2.34
CA VAL A 113 -3.82 -9.91 3.14
C VAL A 113 -4.14 -9.66 4.60
N ALA A 114 -3.83 -10.66 5.44
CA ALA A 114 -3.90 -10.56 6.89
C ALA A 114 -2.51 -10.21 7.43
N ILE A 115 -2.46 -9.19 8.28
CA ILE A 115 -1.27 -8.69 8.97
C ILE A 115 -1.44 -8.97 10.45
N TYR A 116 -0.44 -9.62 11.04
CA TYR A 116 -0.44 -9.95 12.47
C TYR A 116 0.98 -9.93 13.05
N ALA A 117 1.07 -9.90 14.37
CA ALA A 117 2.36 -9.90 15.06
C ALA A 117 3.00 -11.30 15.03
N ASP A 118 4.32 -11.35 14.94
CA ASP A 118 5.07 -12.55 15.24
C ASP A 118 4.93 -12.96 16.73
N ARG A 119 5.47 -14.13 17.09
CA ARG A 119 5.32 -14.67 18.45
C ARG A 119 5.90 -13.75 19.54
N ASN A 120 6.87 -12.91 19.18
CA ASN A 120 7.54 -11.99 20.09
C ASN A 120 6.87 -10.61 20.14
N GLY A 121 5.93 -10.30 19.25
CA GLY A 121 5.32 -8.97 19.17
C GLY A 121 6.25 -7.89 18.60
N GLU A 122 7.27 -8.29 17.85
CA GLU A 122 8.33 -7.39 17.35
C GLU A 122 8.21 -7.12 15.85
N LYS A 123 7.66 -8.08 15.09
CA LYS A 123 7.57 -7.99 13.62
C LYS A 123 6.16 -8.23 13.12
N ALA A 124 5.80 -7.53 12.05
CA ALA A 124 4.58 -7.78 11.31
C ALA A 124 4.80 -8.92 10.31
N ILE A 125 3.88 -9.88 10.31
CA ILE A 125 3.82 -10.99 9.35
C ILE A 125 2.65 -10.73 8.41
N TYR A 126 2.91 -10.90 7.11
CA TYR A 126 1.92 -10.74 6.05
C TYR A 126 1.52 -12.11 5.50
N ARG A 127 0.21 -12.39 5.49
CA ARG A 127 -0.37 -13.64 4.99
C ARG A 127 -1.40 -13.34 3.91
N PHE A 128 -1.08 -13.73 2.69
CA PHE A 128 -2.01 -13.66 1.57
C PHE A 128 -2.96 -14.84 1.58
N ILE A 129 -4.24 -14.58 1.33
CA ILE A 129 -5.31 -15.58 1.31
C ILE A 129 -6.10 -15.39 0.01
N ARG A 130 -6.28 -16.48 -0.74
CA ARG A 130 -6.96 -16.50 -2.04
C ARG A 130 -8.48 -16.55 -1.87
N HIS A 131 -9.01 -15.61 -1.11
CA HIS A 131 -10.43 -15.51 -0.81
C HIS A 131 -10.77 -14.08 -0.37
N GLY A 132 -12.03 -13.70 -0.48
CA GLY A 132 -12.57 -12.55 0.23
C GLY A 132 -12.53 -12.75 1.76
N PHE A 133 -12.74 -11.67 2.50
CA PHE A 133 -12.82 -11.76 3.95
C PHE A 133 -14.11 -12.45 4.39
N GLU A 134 -13.95 -13.47 5.23
CA GLU A 134 -15.04 -14.15 5.93
C GLU A 134 -14.70 -14.34 7.41
N PRO A 135 -15.61 -14.06 8.35
CA PRO A 135 -15.34 -14.18 9.78
C PRO A 135 -14.83 -15.58 10.20
N ARG A 136 -15.32 -16.65 9.58
CA ARG A 136 -14.88 -18.04 9.86
C ARG A 136 -13.41 -18.32 9.55
N GLN A 137 -12.72 -17.43 8.83
CA GLN A 137 -11.28 -17.51 8.61
C GLN A 137 -10.48 -17.14 9.87
N PHE A 138 -11.07 -16.35 10.76
CA PHE A 138 -10.40 -15.76 11.94
C PHE A 138 -11.15 -16.02 13.25
N ALA A 139 -12.36 -16.59 13.19
CA ALA A 139 -13.16 -16.96 14.34
C ALA A 139 -13.64 -18.41 14.23
N LEU A 140 -13.68 -19.09 15.37
CA LEU A 140 -14.29 -20.40 15.55
C LEU A 140 -15.83 -20.27 15.64
N PRO A 141 -16.59 -21.38 15.47
CA PRO A 141 -18.05 -21.35 15.54
C PRO A 141 -18.63 -20.88 16.89
N ASP A 142 -17.87 -20.99 17.97
CA ASP A 142 -18.21 -20.51 19.32
C ASP A 142 -17.91 -19.02 19.54
N GLY A 143 -17.33 -18.34 18.54
CA GLY A 143 -16.94 -16.94 18.59
C GLY A 143 -15.54 -16.68 19.12
N GLU A 144 -14.79 -17.72 19.51
CA GLU A 144 -13.38 -17.56 19.89
C GLU A 144 -12.53 -17.18 18.67
N LEU A 145 -11.64 -16.21 18.82
CA LEU A 145 -10.75 -15.80 17.74
C LEU A 145 -9.59 -16.77 17.60
N VAL A 146 -9.25 -17.08 16.35
CA VAL A 146 -8.15 -17.97 16.00
C VAL A 146 -6.84 -17.25 16.31
N ARG A 147 -5.98 -17.90 17.11
CA ARG A 147 -4.63 -17.38 17.39
C ARG A 147 -3.75 -17.39 16.14
N THR A 148 -2.87 -16.40 16.01
CA THR A 148 -1.98 -16.19 14.85
C THR A 148 -1.14 -17.40 14.52
N GLN A 149 -0.70 -18.13 15.54
CA GLN A 149 0.11 -19.36 15.41
C GLN A 149 -0.67 -20.51 14.76
N ASN A 150 -1.99 -20.53 14.91
CA ASN A 150 -2.89 -21.57 14.41
C ASN A 150 -3.59 -21.17 13.11
N LEU A 151 -3.46 -19.91 12.66
CA LEU A 151 -4.19 -19.36 11.51
C LEU A 151 -4.04 -20.24 10.26
N VAL A 152 -2.81 -20.61 9.88
CA VAL A 152 -2.58 -21.41 8.65
C VAL A 152 -3.22 -22.79 8.75
N LYS A 153 -3.13 -23.44 9.92
CA LYS A 153 -3.76 -24.74 10.15
C LYS A 153 -5.28 -24.62 10.05
N HIS A 154 -5.85 -23.59 10.69
CA HIS A 154 -7.28 -23.30 10.67
C HIS A 154 -7.80 -23.05 9.26
N LEU A 155 -7.16 -22.16 8.49
CA LEU A 155 -7.52 -21.87 7.10
C LEU A 155 -7.55 -23.14 6.24
N LYS A 156 -6.51 -23.99 6.36
CA LYS A 156 -6.44 -25.26 5.63
C LYS A 156 -7.57 -26.22 6.00
N MET A 157 -7.88 -26.35 7.30
CA MET A 157 -8.99 -27.20 7.77
C MET A 157 -10.35 -26.70 7.27
N GLN A 158 -10.51 -25.38 7.10
CA GLN A 158 -11.72 -24.76 6.56
C GLN A 158 -11.76 -24.73 5.02
N GLY A 159 -10.73 -25.24 4.34
CA GLY A 159 -10.67 -25.29 2.87
C GLY A 159 -10.21 -24.00 2.19
N PHE A 160 -9.67 -23.03 2.94
CA PHE A 160 -9.13 -21.79 2.37
C PHE A 160 -7.68 -21.95 1.91
N GLN A 161 -7.37 -21.38 0.76
CA GLN A 161 -6.01 -21.32 0.22
C GLN A 161 -5.30 -20.05 0.72
N CYS A 162 -4.09 -20.22 1.26
CA CYS A 162 -3.23 -19.11 1.66
C CYS A 162 -1.80 -19.37 1.20
N CYS A 163 -0.97 -18.33 1.17
CA CYS A 163 0.45 -18.50 0.88
C CYS A 163 1.10 -19.46 1.91
N GLU A 164 1.98 -20.34 1.46
CA GLU A 164 2.58 -21.38 2.31
C GLU A 164 3.67 -20.81 3.22
N GLN A 165 4.59 -20.04 2.63
CA GLN A 165 5.69 -19.41 3.34
C GLN A 165 5.26 -18.07 3.94
N GLN A 166 5.76 -17.75 5.13
CA GLN A 166 5.50 -16.46 5.78
C GLN A 166 6.25 -15.33 5.06
N ILE A 167 5.59 -14.20 4.86
CA ILE A 167 6.24 -12.98 4.38
C ILE A 167 6.46 -12.08 5.60
N GLU A 168 7.72 -11.88 5.97
CA GLU A 168 8.12 -11.07 7.14
C GLU A 168 8.78 -9.76 6.72
N SER A 169 9.29 -9.69 5.49
CA SER A 169 9.94 -8.50 4.97
C SER A 169 8.92 -7.55 4.34
N LEU A 170 8.93 -6.30 4.78
CA LEU A 170 8.18 -5.22 4.14
C LEU A 170 8.56 -5.06 2.66
N SER A 171 9.83 -5.30 2.30
CA SER A 171 10.27 -5.20 0.89
C SER A 171 9.67 -6.31 0.01
N GLU A 172 9.51 -7.52 0.56
CA GLU A 172 8.87 -8.64 -0.14
C GLU A 172 7.36 -8.44 -0.26
N TYR A 173 6.73 -7.99 0.82
CA TYR A 173 5.33 -7.60 0.81
C TYR A 173 5.06 -6.53 -0.27
N ARG A 174 5.86 -5.46 -0.27
CA ARG A 174 5.78 -4.40 -1.28
C ARG A 174 6.01 -4.92 -2.69
N ALA A 175 6.95 -5.85 -2.87
CA ALA A 175 7.21 -6.49 -4.16
C ALA A 175 5.99 -7.23 -4.70
N ILE A 176 5.29 -7.96 -3.84
CA ILE A 176 4.07 -8.69 -4.19
C ILE A 176 2.94 -7.71 -4.57
N VAL A 177 2.60 -6.79 -3.66
CA VAL A 177 1.45 -5.90 -3.83
C VAL A 177 1.64 -4.94 -5.01
N GLN A 178 2.83 -4.38 -5.21
CA GLN A 178 3.12 -3.41 -6.28
C GLN A 178 3.57 -4.06 -7.60
N ALA A 179 3.58 -5.40 -7.67
CA ALA A 179 4.09 -6.16 -8.81
C ALA A 179 5.50 -5.72 -9.27
N ILE A 180 6.40 -5.42 -8.34
CA ILE A 180 7.80 -5.06 -8.62
C ILE A 180 8.75 -6.23 -8.34
N PRO A 181 9.91 -6.29 -9.01
CA PRO A 181 10.90 -7.34 -8.75
C PRO A 181 11.39 -7.33 -7.30
N ALA A 182 11.29 -8.48 -6.63
CA ALA A 182 11.85 -8.66 -5.29
C ALA A 182 13.39 -8.66 -5.31
N THR A 183 14.01 -8.01 -4.33
CA THR A 183 15.46 -7.84 -4.21
C THR A 183 16.15 -9.00 -3.47
N THR A 184 15.70 -10.24 -3.67
CA THR A 184 16.31 -11.42 -3.04
C THR A 184 17.35 -12.08 -3.94
N ARG A 185 18.45 -12.57 -3.35
CA ARG A 185 19.51 -13.32 -4.07
C ARG A 185 19.19 -14.81 -4.21
N ASP A 186 18.26 -15.32 -3.41
CA ASP A 186 17.83 -16.70 -3.47
C ASP A 186 16.86 -16.91 -4.65
N ARG A 187 17.27 -17.73 -5.63
CA ARG A 187 16.48 -18.02 -6.82
C ARG A 187 15.19 -18.77 -6.52
N GLN A 188 15.17 -19.64 -5.51
CA GLN A 188 13.95 -20.39 -5.14
C GLN A 188 12.93 -19.43 -4.53
N ARG A 189 13.37 -18.62 -3.55
CA ARG A 189 12.52 -17.58 -2.96
C ARG A 189 12.06 -16.56 -4.00
N GLN A 190 12.91 -16.19 -4.96
CA GLN A 190 12.53 -15.29 -6.05
C GLN A 190 11.42 -15.88 -6.94
N ARG A 191 11.46 -17.18 -7.24
CA ARG A 191 10.38 -17.85 -8.00
C ARG A 191 9.07 -17.84 -7.23
N TYR A 192 9.12 -18.22 -5.96
CA TYR A 192 7.94 -18.20 -5.08
C TYR A 192 7.32 -16.80 -4.97
N LEU A 193 8.13 -15.75 -4.82
CA LEU A 193 7.63 -14.38 -4.78
C LEU A 193 6.96 -13.96 -6.10
N ARG A 194 7.45 -14.44 -7.26
CA ARG A 194 6.80 -14.17 -8.55
C ARG A 194 5.45 -14.88 -8.69
N GLU A 195 5.34 -16.11 -8.19
CA GLU A 195 4.06 -16.83 -8.12
C GLU A 195 3.06 -16.07 -7.25
N LEU A 196 3.49 -15.62 -6.06
CA LEU A 196 2.65 -14.77 -5.20
C LEU A 196 2.27 -13.45 -5.87
N THR A 197 3.20 -12.77 -6.55
CA THR A 197 2.88 -11.55 -7.30
C THR A 197 1.80 -11.81 -8.35
N SER A 198 1.88 -12.94 -9.07
CA SER A 198 0.89 -13.29 -10.08
C SER A 198 -0.51 -13.48 -9.48
N ASP A 199 -0.61 -14.05 -8.28
CA ASP A 199 -1.89 -14.40 -7.66
C ASP A 199 -2.50 -13.29 -6.79
N TYR A 200 -1.67 -12.37 -6.30
CA TYR A 200 -2.02 -11.44 -5.22
C TYR A 200 -1.68 -9.97 -5.49
N SER A 201 -1.09 -9.58 -6.62
CA SER A 201 -0.74 -8.16 -6.83
C SER A 201 -1.97 -7.25 -6.78
N PHE A 202 -1.78 -6.00 -6.33
CA PHE A 202 -2.80 -4.96 -6.39
C PHE A 202 -2.64 -4.05 -7.63
N THR A 203 -1.65 -4.33 -8.46
CA THR A 203 -1.43 -3.61 -9.71
C THR A 203 -1.16 -4.60 -10.83
N PRO A 204 -1.47 -4.22 -12.08
CA PRO A 204 -1.05 -5.00 -13.22
C PRO A 204 0.49 -5.05 -13.28
N PRO A 205 1.07 -6.16 -13.74
CA PRO A 205 2.51 -6.27 -13.94
C PRO A 205 3.00 -5.16 -14.90
N ASN A 206 4.19 -4.62 -14.64
CA ASN A 206 4.81 -3.49 -15.38
C ASN A 206 4.13 -2.11 -15.24
N ARG A 207 3.17 -1.93 -14.33
CA ARG A 207 2.67 -0.59 -13.96
C ARG A 207 2.72 -0.40 -12.44
N PRO A 208 3.92 -0.35 -11.84
CA PRO A 208 4.06 -0.13 -10.41
C PRO A 208 3.45 1.21 -10.01
N LEU A 209 2.92 1.29 -8.78
CA LEU A 209 2.46 2.55 -8.23
C LEU A 209 3.61 3.57 -8.25
N PRO A 210 3.36 4.82 -8.67
CA PRO A 210 4.40 5.86 -8.68
C PRO A 210 5.03 5.97 -7.30
N SER A 211 6.32 5.68 -7.20
CA SER A 211 7.08 5.78 -5.96
C SER A 211 7.42 7.24 -5.65
N THR A 212 6.42 8.11 -5.44
CA THR A 212 6.67 9.52 -5.11
C THR A 212 5.67 10.06 -4.09
N PHE A 213 5.91 9.79 -2.80
CA PHE A 213 5.88 10.81 -1.74
C PHE A 213 7.31 11.15 -1.30
N SER A 214 8.25 11.14 -2.26
CA SER A 214 9.54 11.78 -2.05
C SER A 214 9.31 13.28 -2.19
N SER A 215 9.38 13.98 -1.07
CA SER A 215 9.45 15.44 -1.00
C SER A 215 10.36 15.96 -2.11
N ARG A 216 9.79 16.75 -3.04
CA ARG A 216 10.61 17.54 -3.96
C ARG A 216 11.55 18.41 -3.12
N PRO A 217 12.86 18.44 -3.38
CA PRO A 217 13.69 19.52 -2.85
C PRO A 217 13.12 20.82 -3.41
N VAL A 218 12.86 21.77 -2.52
CA VAL A 218 12.41 23.12 -2.85
C VAL A 218 13.45 23.76 -3.77
N ASP A 219 13.00 24.19 -4.94
CA ASP A 219 13.78 25.00 -5.88
C ASP A 219 14.40 26.20 -5.13
N GLN A 220 15.73 26.25 -5.06
CA GLN A 220 16.43 27.50 -4.78
C GLN A 220 16.46 28.32 -6.07
N PRO A 221 16.04 29.60 -6.05
CA PRO A 221 16.07 30.42 -7.24
C PRO A 221 17.52 30.77 -7.60
N ALA A 222 17.85 30.62 -8.88
CA ALA A 222 19.10 31.02 -9.48
C ALA A 222 19.31 32.54 -9.34
N ALA A 223 20.31 32.95 -8.56
CA ALA A 223 20.82 34.31 -8.59
C ALA A 223 21.77 34.47 -9.79
N SER A 224 21.26 35.17 -10.80
CA SER A 224 22.01 35.75 -11.91
C SER A 224 22.76 36.99 -11.44
N ALA A 225 24.06 37.07 -11.69
CA ALA A 225 24.79 38.34 -11.83
C ALA A 225 25.99 38.14 -12.76
N ALA A 226 25.79 38.50 -14.02
CA ALA A 226 26.84 38.70 -15.01
C ALA A 226 27.22 40.18 -15.06
N VAL A 227 28.50 40.53 -14.89
CA VAL A 227 29.19 41.71 -15.48
C VAL A 227 30.70 41.40 -15.45
N SER A 228 31.29 40.86 -16.52
CA SER A 228 31.97 41.58 -17.62
C SER A 228 33.03 42.60 -17.17
N ARG A 229 34.32 42.33 -17.44
CA ARG A 229 35.18 43.26 -18.20
C ARG A 229 36.50 42.59 -18.64
N ARG A 230 36.76 42.79 -19.93
CA ARG A 230 37.99 42.54 -20.69
C ARG A 230 39.15 43.37 -20.13
N ASN A 231 40.38 42.86 -20.15
CA ASN A 231 41.35 43.25 -21.17
C ASN A 231 42.69 42.51 -21.03
N SER A 232 43.23 42.22 -22.20
CA SER A 232 44.51 41.65 -22.52
C SER A 232 45.69 42.64 -22.38
N SER A 233 46.88 42.03 -22.23
CA SER A 233 48.18 42.43 -22.80
C SER A 233 48.99 43.61 -22.22
N ALA A 234 50.08 43.21 -21.53
CA ALA A 234 51.48 43.38 -21.95
C ALA A 234 52.32 44.59 -21.48
N ARG A 235 53.61 44.25 -21.22
CA ARG A 235 54.84 45.08 -21.08
C ARG A 235 54.98 45.78 -19.72
N PHE A 236 56.14 45.97 -19.08
CA PHE A 236 57.56 45.94 -19.47
C PHE A 236 58.43 45.94 -18.18
N SER A 237 59.46 45.09 -18.13
CA SER A 237 60.88 45.33 -17.76
C SER A 237 61.34 46.13 -16.52
N GLY A 238 62.41 45.62 -15.88
CA GLY A 238 63.34 46.28 -14.93
C GLY A 238 63.77 45.31 -13.83
N ASP A 239 64.80 44.46 -13.96
CA ASP A 239 66.27 44.68 -14.09
C ASP A 239 66.98 44.99 -12.75
N ARG A 240 67.98 44.14 -12.43
CA ARG A 240 69.11 44.27 -11.45
C ARG A 240 68.77 44.39 -9.94
N GLU A 241 69.56 43.91 -8.96
CA GLU A 241 71.00 43.61 -8.92
C GLU A 241 71.39 42.77 -7.67
N ARG A 242 72.29 41.79 -7.89
CA ARG A 242 73.48 41.33 -7.11
C ARG A 242 73.56 41.24 -5.57
N ARG A 243 74.33 40.18 -5.21
CA ARG A 243 75.33 39.94 -4.12
C ARG A 243 74.82 38.92 -3.09
N GLY A 244 75.47 37.79 -2.82
CA GLY A 244 76.89 37.42 -2.96
C GLY A 244 77.61 37.69 -1.64
N GLY A 245 77.65 36.68 -0.77
CA GLY A 245 78.29 36.66 0.55
C GLY A 245 77.93 35.37 1.27
#